data_AF-A0A327HR10-F1
#
_entry.id   AF-A0A327HR10-F1
#
_cell.length_a   1.000
_cell.length_b   1.000
_cell.length_c   1.000
_cell.angle_alpha   90.00
_cell.angle_beta   90.00
_cell.angle_gamma   90.00
#
_symmetry.space_group_name_H-M   'P 1'
#
loop_
_entity.id
_entity.type
_entity.pdbx_description
1 polymer ?
#
loop_
_entity_poly.entity_id
_entity_poly.type
_entity_poly.pdbx_seq_one_letter_code
_entity_poly.pdbx_strand_id
1 'polypeptide(L)' 'MGLLKTTTVGLIGLVLGIFVGIIVYVILGGETKEPEWENWMSFPCYVIPLIAMIYGLRLGSKIE' A
#
# COMPACT_ATOMS: atom_id res chain seq x y z
N MET A 1 -23.41 -3.60 10.75
CA MET A 1 -22.63 -4.01 9.55
C MET A 1 -21.53 -3.02 9.14
N GLY A 2 -21.50 -1.78 9.66
CA GLY A 2 -20.50 -0.78 9.26
C GLY A 2 -19.04 -1.20 9.45
N LEU A 3 -18.70 -1.79 10.60
CA LEU A 3 -17.31 -2.20 10.90
C LEU A 3 -16.75 -3.21 9.87
N LEU A 4 -17.54 -4.25 9.53
CA LEU A 4 -17.13 -5.26 8.57
C LEU A 4 -16.93 -4.63 7.17
N LYS A 5 -17.83 -3.74 6.76
CA LYS A 5 -17.72 -3.01 5.48
C LYS A 5 -16.46 -2.15 5.43
N THR A 6 -16.21 -1.38 6.49
CA THR A 6 -15.01 -0.53 6.59
C THR A 6 -13.73 -1.35 6.52
N THR A 7 -13.66 -2.46 7.26
CA THR A 7 -12.49 -3.35 7.24
C THR A 7 -12.29 -4.00 5.86
N THR A 8 -13.35 -4.45 5.20
CA THR A 8 -13.27 -5.03 3.84
C THR A 8 -12.75 -4.01 2.83
N VAL A 9 -13.23 -2.77 2.85
CA VAL A 9 -12.74 -1.71 1.94
C VAL A 9 -11.28 -1.34 2.27
N GLY A 10 -10.90 -1.33 3.55
CA GLY A 10 -9.52 -1.16 3.97
C GLY A 10 -8.59 -2.26 3.45
N LEU A 11 -9.02 -3.53 3.52
CA LEU A 11 -8.27 -4.68 3.00
C LEU A 11 -8.15 -4.65 1.48
N ILE A 12 -9.20 -4.25 0.76
CA ILE A 12 -9.13 -4.05 -0.70
C ILE A 12 -8.09 -2.95 -1.01
N GLY A 13 -8.10 -1.85 -0.25
CA GLY A 13 -7.11 -0.77 -0.35
C GLY A 13 -5.68 -1.25 -0.11
N LEU A 14 -5.47 -2.10 0.92
CA LEU A 14 -4.17 -2.71 1.20
C LEU A 14 -3.67 -3.54 0.01
N VAL A 15 -4.52 -4.43 -0.53
CA VAL A 15 -4.16 -5.30 -1.66
C VAL A 15 -3.79 -4.47 -2.88
N LEU A 16 -4.61 -3.46 -3.22
CA LEU A 16 -4.30 -2.55 -4.33
C LEU A 16 -3.00 -1.77 -4.09
N GLY A 17 -2.78 -1.31 -2.86
CA GLY A 17 -1.55 -0.61 -2.48
C GLY A 17 -0.30 -1.47 -2.59
N ILE A 18 -0.39 -2.78 -2.30
CA ILE A 18 0.70 -3.74 -2.52
C ILE A 18 1.05 -3.83 -4.01
N PHE A 19 0.05 -3.96 -4.89
CA PHE A 19 0.30 -3.98 -6.34
C PHE A 19 0.97 -2.69 -6.83
N VAL A 20 0.52 -1.52 -6.36
CA VAL A 20 1.15 -0.25 -6.69
C VAL A 20 2.58 -0.17 -6.15
N GLY A 21 2.81 -0.61 -4.91
CA GLY A 21 4.14 -0.66 -4.30
C GLY A 21 5.12 -1.52 -5.10
N ILE A 22 4.68 -2.68 -5.59
CA ILE A 22 5.48 -3.57 -6.45
C ILE A 22 5.77 -2.88 -7.80
N ILE A 23 4.78 -2.24 -8.42
CA ILE A 23 4.99 -1.52 -9.70
C ILE A 23 6.02 -0.40 -9.52
N VAL A 24 5.89 0.39 -8.46
CA VAL A 24 6.82 1.48 -8.14
C VAL A 24 8.23 0.94 -7.88
N TYR A 25 8.34 -0.17 -7.14
CA TYR A 25 9.61 -0.85 -6.90
C TYR A 25 10.30 -1.28 -8.20
N VAL A 26 9.56 -1.88 -9.13
CA VAL A 26 10.09 -2.29 -10.44
C VAL A 26 10.50 -1.08 -11.28
N ILE A 27 9.71 -0.01 -11.31
CA ILE A 27 10.01 1.21 -12.07
C ILE A 27 11.26 1.91 -11.54
N LEU A 28 11.43 1.96 -10.22
CA LEU A 28 12.54 2.68 -9.58
C LEU A 28 13.87 1.93 -9.62
N GLY A 29 13.90 0.69 -10.10
CA GLY A 29 15.14 -0.02 -10.40
C GLY A 29 15.30 -1.40 -9.75
N GLY A 30 14.35 -1.86 -8.93
CA GLY A 30 14.42 -3.17 -8.27
C GLY A 30 15.75 -3.42 -7.51
N GLU A 31 16.01 -4.66 -7.08
CA GLU A 31 17.28 -4.98 -6.40
C GLU A 31 18.46 -4.60 -7.30
N THR A 32 19.18 -3.57 -6.90
CA THR A 32 20.42 -3.12 -7.53
C THR A 32 21.58 -3.64 -6.70
N LYS A 33 22.75 -3.86 -7.31
CA LYS A 33 23.96 -4.37 -6.64
C LYS A 33 24.54 -3.42 -5.57
N GLU A 34 23.83 -2.35 -5.22
CA GLU A 34 24.27 -1.32 -4.28
C GLU A 34 23.39 -1.32 -3.01
N PRO A 35 23.95 -1.67 -1.83
CA PRO A 35 23.20 -1.88 -0.60
C PRO A 35 22.56 -0.61 -0.02
N GLU A 36 23.01 0.59 -0.42
CA GLU A 36 22.38 1.85 -0.01
C GLU A 36 21.01 2.07 -0.68
N TRP A 37 20.79 1.52 -1.88
CA TRP A 37 19.52 1.62 -2.59
C TRP A 37 18.45 0.66 -2.01
N GLU A 38 18.83 -0.47 -1.42
CA GLU A 38 17.85 -1.39 -0.81
C GLU A 38 17.04 -0.74 0.33
N ASN A 39 17.68 0.09 1.14
CA ASN A 39 17.02 0.77 2.27
C ASN A 39 16.02 1.83 1.82
N TRP A 40 16.29 2.56 0.72
CA TRP A 40 15.35 3.58 0.24
C TRP A 40 14.18 2.97 -0.54
N MET A 41 14.39 1.82 -1.20
CA MET A 41 13.32 1.05 -1.84
C MET A 41 12.37 0.35 -0.86
N SER A 42 12.78 0.16 0.39
CA SER A 42 11.90 -0.31 1.46
C SER A 42 10.77 0.70 1.74
N PHE A 43 11.01 1.99 1.52
CA PHE A 43 10.01 3.03 1.78
C PHE A 43 8.72 2.86 0.94
N PRO A 44 8.78 2.82 -0.41
CA PRO A 44 7.58 2.67 -1.23
C PRO A 44 6.84 1.33 -1.01
N CYS A 45 7.55 0.24 -0.69
CA CYS A 45 6.90 -1.07 -0.53
C CYS A 45 6.12 -1.22 0.79
N TYR A 46 6.40 -0.39 1.82
CA TYR A 46 5.62 -0.37 3.07
C TYR A 46 4.68 0.83 3.17
N VAL A 47 5.12 2.01 2.72
CA VAL A 47 4.36 3.26 2.88
C VAL A 47 3.18 3.32 1.92
N ILE A 48 3.34 2.89 0.66
CA ILE A 48 2.25 2.93 -0.32
C ILE A 48 1.09 2.00 0.10
N PRO A 49 1.31 0.73 0.50
CA PRO A 49 0.23 -0.13 0.98
C PRO A 49 -0.46 0.41 2.23
N LEU A 50 0.30 1.00 3.15
CA LEU A 50 -0.23 1.51 4.41
C LEU A 50 -1.10 2.76 4.18
N ILE A 51 -0.68 3.67 3.32
CA ILE A 51 -1.49 4.83 2.91
C ILE A 51 -2.77 4.37 2.19
N ALA A 52 -2.66 3.42 1.27
CA ALA A 52 -3.81 2.88 0.54
C ALA A 52 -4.82 2.20 1.48
N MET A 53 -4.34 1.46 2.48
CA MET A 53 -5.17 0.87 3.52
C MET A 53 -5.88 1.93 4.37
N ILE A 54 -5.16 2.96 4.85
CA ILE A 54 -5.75 4.06 5.63
C ILE A 54 -6.81 4.79 4.82
N TYR A 55 -6.55 5.02 3.53
CA TYR A 55 -7.51 5.63 2.63
C TYR A 55 -8.75 4.74 2.45
N GLY A 56 -8.56 3.44 2.26
CA GLY A 56 -9.66 2.46 2.18
C GLY A 56 -10.49 2.42 3.46
N LEU A 57 -9.87 2.48 4.64
CA LEU A 57 -10.57 2.54 5.93
C LEU A 57 -11.36 3.86 6.06
N ARG A 58 -10.77 5.00 5.70
CA ARG A 58 -11.44 6.32 5.69
C ARG A 58 -12.62 6.37 4.73
N LEU A 59 -12.50 5.71 3.57
CA LEU A 59 -13.57 5.64 2.58
C LEU A 59 -14.68 4.72 3.10
N GLY A 60 -14.31 3.52 3.56
CA GLY A 60 -15.21 2.53 4.11
C GLY A 60 -15.98 2.99 5.35
N SER A 61 -15.47 3.96 6.10
CA SER A 61 -16.19 4.58 7.23
C SER A 61 -17.19 5.68 6.80
N LYS A 62 -17.06 6.19 5.56
CA LYS A 62 -17.92 7.24 5.00
C LYS A 62 -19.01 6.71 4.06
N ILE A 63 -18.88 5.47 3.61
CA ILE A 63 -19.93 4.78 2.86
C ILE A 63 -20.99 4.42 3.91
N GLU A 64 -22.15 5.08 3.89
CA GLU A 64 -23.35 4.69 4.66
C GLU A 64 -23.95 3.39 4.11
#